data_AF-A0A8B6CNX2-F1
#
_entry.id   AF-A0A8B6CNX2-F1
#
_cell.length_a   1.000
_cell.length_b   1.000
_cell.length_c   1.000
_cell.angle_alpha   90.00
_cell.angle_beta   90.00
_cell.angle_gamma   90.00
#
_symmetry.space_group_name_H-M   'P 1'
#
loop_
_entity.id
_entity.type
_entity.pdbx_description
1 polymer ?
#
loop_
_entity_poly.entity_id
_entity_poly.type
_entity_poly.pdbx_seq_one_letter_code
_entity_poly.pdbx_strand_id
1 'polypeptide(L)'
;MTTFKVDPKRFEIYKEMYTRSLKNFSAEQPHQHAIYYTSVLMSEFMWTKDELLQCVDEMTVEKLDAFIPQLLSKLYIEGLIYGNVTKQIALDIVETVESILTTKCNTKPLLPSQTKRLRELQLPDGSSFVYHEKNHVHKSSSIEVYYQCGLQQTQPNMLLEMFVQIIAEPCFDILRTKEQLGYIVFSGVRRSNGVQGLRVIIQSDRSPEYVEKRVEAFLNSMDDYIKDMTDEAFQKHLKALVSKRMEKPKKISGQNSRYWSEILSQQYNFDRETVEVEFLKTVKKEDVFSFFKDRIAVGAPYRKKFSIHVVSSVNGEKELTETNGEKQTTETTEDGNNLLPSPELSPPMVVTSVAEFKRDMGLYPLPRPYIDLQKARSKL
;
A
#
# COMPACT_ATOMS: atom_id res chain seq x y z
N MET A 1 31.53 2.16 -1.31
CA MET A 1 30.80 3.25 -1.99
C MET A 1 31.76 4.30 -2.52
N THR A 2 32.53 4.98 -1.66
CA THR A 2 33.35 6.16 -2.01
C THR A 2 34.55 5.92 -2.93
N THR A 3 34.96 4.66 -3.11
CA THR A 3 36.08 4.27 -4.01
C THR A 3 35.65 3.14 -4.96
N PHE A 4 34.34 3.04 -5.23
CA PHE A 4 33.82 2.02 -6.12
C PHE A 4 34.30 2.28 -7.55
N LYS A 5 34.77 1.22 -8.22
CA LYS A 5 35.13 1.24 -9.64
C LYS A 5 34.25 0.22 -10.33
N VAL A 6 33.59 0.62 -11.41
CA VAL A 6 32.76 -0.29 -12.18
C VAL A 6 33.65 -1.28 -12.91
N ASP A 7 33.43 -2.57 -12.67
CA ASP A 7 33.98 -3.64 -13.51
C ASP A 7 33.03 -3.85 -14.69
N PRO A 8 33.45 -3.62 -15.95
CA PRO A 8 32.56 -3.73 -17.10
C PRO A 8 31.90 -5.10 -17.25
N LYS A 9 32.61 -6.20 -16.93
CA LYS A 9 32.04 -7.55 -17.05
C LYS A 9 30.96 -7.79 -16.00
N ARG A 10 31.18 -7.35 -14.76
CA ARG A 10 30.16 -7.45 -13.71
C ARG A 10 28.97 -6.53 -13.97
N PHE A 11 29.22 -5.34 -14.52
CA PHE A 11 28.16 -4.43 -14.92
C PHE A 11 27.17 -5.10 -15.88
N GLU A 12 27.66 -5.72 -16.96
CA GLU A 12 26.80 -6.40 -17.93
C GLU A 12 26.00 -7.55 -17.30
N ILE A 13 26.63 -8.36 -16.43
CA ILE A 13 25.93 -9.44 -15.71
C ILE A 13 24.80 -8.87 -14.84
N TYR A 14 25.06 -7.82 -14.06
CA TYR A 14 24.04 -7.23 -13.20
C TYR A 14 22.95 -6.48 -13.98
N LYS A 15 23.30 -5.85 -15.10
CA LYS A 15 22.36 -5.24 -16.05
C LYS A 15 21.42 -6.30 -16.60
N GLU A 16 21.94 -7.41 -17.12
CA GLU A 16 21.14 -8.54 -17.62
C GLU A 16 20.22 -9.11 -16.52
N MET A 17 20.75 -9.35 -15.32
CA MET A 17 19.96 -9.83 -14.18
C MET A 17 18.83 -8.86 -13.80
N TYR A 18 19.10 -7.56 -13.81
CA TYR A 18 18.11 -6.53 -13.52
C TYR A 18 17.04 -6.46 -14.62
N THR A 19 17.42 -6.46 -15.89
CA THR A 19 16.49 -6.53 -17.04
C THR A 19 15.58 -7.74 -16.93
N ARG A 20 16.14 -8.92 -16.64
CA ARG A 20 15.36 -10.14 -16.45
C ARG A 20 14.43 -10.03 -15.24
N SER A 21 14.89 -9.45 -14.14
CA SER A 21 14.03 -9.22 -12.96
C SER A 21 12.86 -8.28 -13.25
N LEU A 22 13.06 -7.24 -14.05
CA LEU A 22 11.97 -6.36 -14.49
C LEU A 22 11.00 -7.11 -15.41
N LYS A 23 11.50 -7.85 -16.42
CA LYS A 23 10.67 -8.65 -17.34
C LYS A 23 9.89 -9.75 -16.62
N ASN A 24 10.50 -10.43 -15.66
CA ASN A 24 9.88 -11.49 -14.88
C ASN A 24 8.69 -11.02 -14.05
N PHE A 25 8.52 -9.70 -13.85
CA PHE A 25 7.35 -9.17 -13.17
C PHE A 25 6.05 -9.59 -13.86
N SER A 26 6.03 -9.72 -15.20
CA SER A 26 4.83 -10.16 -15.93
C SER A 26 4.35 -11.56 -15.52
N ALA A 27 5.25 -12.39 -14.98
CA ALA A 27 4.96 -13.74 -14.49
C ALA A 27 4.64 -13.81 -12.99
N GLU A 28 4.68 -12.69 -12.26
CA GLU A 28 4.21 -12.62 -10.87
C GLU A 28 2.69 -12.86 -10.80
N GLN A 29 2.21 -13.21 -9.61
CA GLN A 29 0.80 -13.52 -9.38
C GLN A 29 -0.09 -12.29 -9.63
N PRO A 30 -1.32 -12.48 -10.15
CA PRO A 30 -2.26 -11.39 -10.39
C PRO A 30 -2.51 -10.45 -9.20
N HIS A 31 -2.55 -10.97 -7.96
CA HIS A 31 -2.72 -10.12 -6.78
C HIS A 31 -1.50 -9.22 -6.51
N GLN A 32 -0.29 -9.65 -6.86
CA GLN A 32 0.92 -8.81 -6.75
C GLN A 32 0.90 -7.70 -7.79
N HIS A 33 0.34 -7.95 -8.98
CA HIS A 33 0.09 -6.91 -9.99
C HIS A 33 -0.91 -5.88 -9.46
N ALA A 34 -2.02 -6.31 -8.87
CA ALA A 34 -3.01 -5.41 -8.30
C ALA A 34 -2.38 -4.46 -7.26
N ILE A 35 -1.61 -5.01 -6.31
CA ILE A 35 -0.86 -4.24 -5.29
C ILE A 35 0.13 -3.25 -5.91
N TYR A 36 0.85 -3.68 -6.94
CA TYR A 36 1.81 -2.84 -7.64
C TYR A 36 1.11 -1.66 -8.33
N TYR A 37 0.04 -1.90 -9.10
CA TYR A 37 -0.66 -0.82 -9.80
C TYR A 37 -1.39 0.12 -8.83
N THR A 38 -1.92 -0.36 -7.69
CA THR A 38 -2.41 0.52 -6.63
C THR A 38 -1.30 1.45 -6.13
N SER A 39 -0.07 0.95 -5.98
CA SER A 39 1.08 1.76 -5.54
C SER A 39 1.50 2.78 -6.60
N VAL A 40 1.53 2.37 -7.88
CA VAL A 40 1.82 3.24 -9.01
C VAL A 40 0.78 4.36 -9.09
N LEU A 41 -0.51 4.03 -9.09
CA LEU A 41 -1.59 4.99 -9.31
C LEU A 41 -1.80 5.93 -8.12
N MET A 42 -1.59 5.46 -6.88
CA MET A 42 -1.81 6.30 -5.69
C MET A 42 -0.60 7.16 -5.31
N SER A 43 0.62 6.84 -5.74
CA SER A 43 1.79 7.67 -5.44
C SER A 43 1.88 8.90 -6.35
N GLU A 44 2.24 10.06 -5.79
CA GLU A 44 2.59 11.28 -6.55
C GLU A 44 3.54 10.97 -7.70
N PHE A 45 4.53 10.11 -7.43
CA PHE A 45 5.53 9.72 -8.39
C PHE A 45 5.97 8.26 -8.15
N MET A 46 6.08 7.49 -9.22
CA MET A 46 6.62 6.14 -9.22
C MET A 46 6.89 5.74 -10.67
N TRP A 47 8.13 5.36 -10.98
CA TRP A 47 8.46 4.79 -12.29
C TRP A 47 7.88 3.38 -12.41
N THR A 48 7.21 3.12 -13.52
CA THR A 48 6.72 1.79 -13.86
C THR A 48 7.88 0.90 -14.30
N LYS A 49 7.70 -0.41 -14.20
CA LYS A 49 8.67 -1.39 -14.67
C LYS A 49 8.93 -1.28 -16.17
N ASP A 50 7.93 -0.90 -16.95
CA ASP A 50 8.07 -0.69 -18.40
C ASP A 50 8.90 0.57 -18.71
N GLU A 51 8.67 1.68 -18.01
CA GLU A 51 9.52 2.88 -18.14
C GLU A 51 10.97 2.57 -17.74
N LEU A 52 11.18 1.80 -16.66
CA LEU A 52 12.52 1.35 -16.28
C LEU A 52 13.14 0.46 -17.35
N LEU A 53 12.38 -0.48 -17.94
CA LEU A 53 12.83 -1.37 -19.02
C LEU A 53 13.25 -0.58 -20.27
N GLN A 54 12.46 0.42 -20.66
CA GLN A 54 12.77 1.29 -21.81
C GLN A 54 14.11 2.02 -21.65
N CYS A 55 14.52 2.29 -20.40
CA CYS A 55 15.77 2.99 -20.11
C CYS A 55 16.97 2.05 -19.89
N VAL A 56 16.79 0.71 -19.86
CA VAL A 56 17.91 -0.19 -19.50
C VAL A 56 19.01 -0.16 -20.54
N ASP A 57 18.67 -0.13 -21.83
CA ASP A 57 19.68 -0.14 -22.89
C ASP A 57 20.57 1.11 -22.86
N GLU A 58 20.04 2.22 -22.34
CA GLU A 58 20.79 3.46 -22.13
C GLU A 58 21.79 3.39 -20.97
N MET A 59 21.72 2.40 -20.10
CA MET A 59 22.67 2.23 -18.99
C MET A 59 24.02 1.76 -19.51
N THR A 60 25.08 2.55 -19.29
CA THR A 60 26.45 2.18 -19.65
C THR A 60 27.39 2.31 -18.45
N VAL A 61 28.57 1.68 -18.55
CA VAL A 61 29.63 1.79 -17.54
C VAL A 61 30.00 3.25 -17.31
N GLU A 62 30.14 4.03 -18.39
CA GLU A 62 30.53 5.45 -18.34
C GLU A 62 29.48 6.29 -17.62
N LYS A 63 28.18 6.04 -17.89
CA LYS A 63 27.08 6.73 -17.20
C LYS A 63 27.03 6.35 -15.73
N LEU A 64 27.27 5.09 -15.37
CA LEU A 64 27.31 4.67 -13.97
C LEU A 64 28.51 5.28 -13.23
N ASP A 65 29.69 5.27 -13.85
CA ASP A 65 30.90 5.90 -13.32
C ASP A 65 30.71 7.42 -13.14
N ALA A 66 29.99 8.09 -14.03
CA ALA A 66 29.65 9.50 -13.88
C ALA A 66 28.55 9.75 -12.83
N PHE A 67 27.59 8.83 -12.70
CA PHE A 67 26.47 8.95 -11.77
C PHE A 67 26.89 8.81 -10.31
N ILE A 68 27.84 7.93 -9.98
CA ILE A 68 28.24 7.67 -8.58
C ILE A 68 28.80 8.93 -7.88
N PRO A 69 29.76 9.69 -8.45
CA PRO A 69 30.21 10.96 -7.89
C PRO A 69 29.07 11.98 -7.78
N GLN A 70 28.17 12.03 -8.78
CA GLN A 70 27.03 12.94 -8.75
C GLN A 70 26.09 12.61 -7.57
N LEU A 71 25.75 11.33 -7.39
CA LEU A 71 24.92 10.84 -6.29
C LEU A 71 25.53 11.16 -4.92
N LEU A 72 26.85 10.93 -4.76
CA LEU A 72 27.55 11.13 -3.49
C LEU A 72 27.92 12.60 -3.23
N SER A 73 27.79 13.48 -4.21
CA SER A 73 28.20 14.89 -4.07
C SER A 73 27.35 15.69 -3.07
N LYS A 74 26.07 15.32 -2.91
CA LYS A 74 25.16 15.98 -1.96
C LYS A 74 24.24 14.96 -1.32
N LEU A 75 24.29 14.83 0.01
CA LEU A 75 23.50 13.85 0.75
C LEU A 75 22.85 14.46 2.00
N TYR A 76 21.78 13.81 2.44
CA TYR A 76 21.22 13.91 3.78
C TYR A 76 21.26 12.51 4.37
N ILE A 77 21.84 12.35 5.55
CA ILE A 77 22.00 11.05 6.21
C ILE A 77 21.14 11.05 7.46
N GLU A 78 20.20 10.12 7.49
CA GLU A 78 19.41 9.82 8.67
C GLU A 78 19.70 8.37 9.06
N GLY A 79 20.09 8.15 10.30
CA GLY A 79 20.55 6.86 10.78
C GLY A 79 19.98 6.53 12.16
N LEU A 80 19.67 5.25 12.36
CA LEU A 80 19.30 4.69 13.66
C LEU A 80 20.41 3.77 14.12
N ILE A 81 21.03 4.09 15.25
CA ILE A 81 21.97 3.22 15.94
C ILE A 81 21.30 2.72 17.22
N TYR A 82 21.01 1.42 17.27
CA TYR A 82 20.26 0.81 18.36
C TYR A 82 20.84 -0.56 18.72
N GLY A 83 21.11 -0.77 20.02
CA GLY A 83 21.61 -2.03 20.56
C GLY A 83 22.71 -1.86 21.59
N ASN A 84 23.63 -2.82 21.64
CA ASN A 84 24.75 -2.81 22.58
C ASN A 84 25.86 -1.84 22.14
N VAL A 85 25.56 -0.54 22.19
CA VAL A 85 26.46 0.55 21.84
C VAL A 85 26.32 1.67 22.86
N THR A 86 27.42 2.36 23.17
CA THR A 86 27.36 3.59 23.96
C THR A 86 27.05 4.77 23.05
N LYS A 87 26.59 5.88 23.64
CA LYS A 87 26.39 7.14 22.91
C LYS A 87 27.66 7.58 22.18
N GLN A 88 28.83 7.43 22.80
CA GLN A 88 30.10 7.82 22.17
C GLN A 88 30.39 6.97 20.94
N ILE A 89 30.28 5.64 21.04
CA ILE A 89 30.46 4.74 19.89
C ILE A 89 29.49 5.09 18.76
N ALA A 90 28.23 5.41 19.08
CA ALA A 90 27.26 5.83 18.08
C ALA A 90 27.66 7.13 17.37
N LEU A 91 28.16 8.12 18.12
CA LEU A 91 28.67 9.37 17.54
C LEU A 91 29.92 9.13 16.67
N ASP A 92 30.85 8.30 17.15
CA ASP A 92 32.08 7.96 16.41
C ASP A 92 31.76 7.25 15.08
N ILE A 93 30.73 6.40 15.05
CA ILE A 93 30.25 5.75 13.82
C ILE A 93 29.75 6.79 12.81
N VAL A 94 28.92 7.74 13.26
CA VAL A 94 28.37 8.81 12.41
C VAL A 94 29.50 9.68 11.88
N GLU A 95 30.40 10.13 12.76
CA GLU A 95 31.56 10.94 12.40
C GLU A 95 32.47 10.22 11.40
N THR A 96 32.67 8.91 11.56
CA THR A 96 33.44 8.09 10.61
C THR A 96 32.79 8.10 9.22
N VAL A 97 31.47 7.94 9.14
CA VAL A 97 30.73 7.95 7.87
C VAL A 97 30.81 9.34 7.21
N GLU A 98 30.53 10.40 7.98
CA GLU A 98 30.60 11.80 7.52
C GLU A 98 32.02 12.15 7.04
N SER A 99 33.04 11.80 7.80
CA SER A 99 34.45 12.05 7.47
C SER A 99 34.87 11.34 6.18
N ILE A 100 34.48 10.08 6.00
CA ILE A 100 34.79 9.32 4.77
C ILE A 100 34.11 9.96 3.55
N LEU A 101 32.84 10.35 3.66
CA LEU A 101 32.09 10.97 2.56
C LEU A 101 32.64 12.35 2.21
N THR A 102 32.90 13.19 3.23
CA THR A 102 33.46 14.53 3.04
C THR A 102 34.87 14.46 2.45
N THR A 103 35.74 13.61 3.00
CA THR A 103 37.15 13.54 2.57
C THR A 103 37.31 12.87 1.21
N LYS A 104 36.56 11.80 0.92
CA LYS A 104 36.75 11.03 -0.33
C LYS A 104 35.83 11.45 -1.48
N CYS A 105 34.67 12.01 -1.18
CA CYS A 105 33.67 12.38 -2.19
C CYS A 105 33.36 13.88 -2.23
N ASN A 106 33.95 14.69 -1.34
CA ASN A 106 33.60 16.11 -1.19
C ASN A 106 32.09 16.30 -1.00
N THR A 107 31.45 15.36 -0.29
CA THR A 107 30.01 15.35 -0.05
C THR A 107 29.61 16.60 0.69
N LYS A 108 28.54 17.25 0.22
CA LYS A 108 27.95 18.43 0.83
C LYS A 108 26.57 18.12 1.39
N PRO A 109 26.10 18.90 2.37
CA PRO A 109 24.74 18.81 2.86
C PRO A 109 23.70 19.10 1.78
N LEU A 110 22.62 18.32 1.75
CA LEU A 110 21.38 18.74 1.08
C LEU A 110 20.73 19.90 1.86
N LEU A 111 20.09 20.81 1.13
CA LEU A 111 19.28 21.86 1.75
C LEU A 111 17.97 21.26 2.28
N PRO A 112 17.40 21.79 3.38
CA PRO A 112 16.13 21.28 3.92
C PRO A 112 14.97 21.25 2.92
N SER A 113 14.96 22.14 1.92
CA SER A 113 13.94 22.15 0.86
C SER A 113 14.09 21.04 -0.18
N GLN A 114 15.21 20.32 -0.18
CA GLN A 114 15.52 19.22 -1.10
C GLN A 114 15.17 17.84 -0.53
N THR A 115 14.92 17.72 0.77
CA THR A 115 14.47 16.47 1.42
C THR A 115 12.95 16.30 1.30
N LYS A 116 12.43 16.44 0.08
CA LYS A 116 10.99 16.32 -0.20
C LYS A 116 10.58 14.86 -0.17
N ARG A 117 9.40 14.60 0.39
CA ARG A 117 8.75 13.29 0.35
C ARG A 117 7.63 13.28 -0.66
N LEU A 118 7.43 12.10 -1.24
CA LEU A 118 6.31 11.82 -2.12
C LEU A 118 5.01 11.81 -1.33
N ARG A 119 3.95 12.32 -1.96
CA ARG A 119 2.60 12.38 -1.42
C ARG A 119 1.74 11.25 -1.99
N GLU A 120 0.59 11.02 -1.37
CA GLU A 120 -0.45 10.17 -1.93
C GLU A 120 -1.50 11.03 -2.63
N LEU A 121 -2.05 10.52 -3.74
CA LEU A 121 -3.18 11.12 -4.43
C LEU A 121 -4.40 11.22 -3.51
N GLN A 122 -5.15 12.31 -3.67
CA GLN A 122 -6.39 12.57 -2.96
C GLN A 122 -7.57 12.31 -3.88
N LEU A 123 -8.23 11.17 -3.66
CA LEU A 123 -9.47 10.85 -4.36
C LEU A 123 -10.58 11.83 -3.91
N PRO A 124 -11.44 12.30 -4.84
CA PRO A 124 -12.61 13.12 -4.51
C PRO A 124 -13.62 12.35 -3.65
N ASP A 125 -14.38 13.07 -2.82
CA ASP A 125 -15.47 12.49 -2.04
C ASP A 125 -16.58 11.94 -2.97
N GLY A 126 -17.12 10.77 -2.64
CA GLY A 126 -18.13 10.08 -3.46
C GLY A 126 -17.57 9.42 -4.73
N SER A 127 -16.25 9.43 -4.95
CA SER A 127 -15.65 8.90 -6.17
C SER A 127 -15.49 7.37 -6.16
N SER A 128 -15.56 6.79 -7.36
CA SER A 128 -15.26 5.39 -7.63
C SER A 128 -14.47 5.31 -8.93
N PHE A 129 -13.23 4.83 -8.86
CA PHE A 129 -12.35 4.63 -10.02
C PHE A 129 -12.05 3.15 -10.22
N VAL A 130 -11.78 2.77 -11.46
CA VAL A 130 -11.28 1.44 -11.81
C VAL A 130 -10.13 1.53 -12.81
N TYR A 131 -9.08 0.76 -12.60
CA TYR A 131 -8.00 0.56 -13.56
C TYR A 131 -7.93 -0.92 -13.93
N HIS A 132 -7.86 -1.22 -15.22
CA HIS A 132 -7.79 -2.59 -15.72
C HIS A 132 -6.39 -2.89 -16.25
N GLU A 133 -5.87 -4.06 -15.91
CA GLU A 133 -4.63 -4.61 -16.42
C GLU A 133 -4.84 -6.07 -16.85
N LYS A 134 -3.99 -6.56 -17.75
CA LYS A 134 -4.00 -7.98 -18.14
C LYS A 134 -2.82 -8.73 -17.54
N ASN A 135 -3.08 -9.93 -17.03
CA ASN A 135 -2.03 -10.91 -16.74
C ASN A 135 -2.07 -12.01 -17.81
N HIS A 136 -0.95 -12.15 -18.52
CA HIS A 136 -0.81 -13.07 -19.64
C HIS A 136 -0.29 -14.46 -19.24
N VAL A 137 0.03 -14.69 -17.97
CA VAL A 137 0.71 -15.89 -17.49
C VAL A 137 -0.22 -16.76 -16.64
N HIS A 138 -0.98 -16.15 -15.74
CA HIS A 138 -1.84 -16.85 -14.79
C HIS A 138 -3.28 -16.91 -15.29
N LYS A 139 -3.96 -18.05 -15.05
CA LYS A 139 -5.36 -18.28 -15.44
C LYS A 139 -6.39 -17.58 -14.55
N SER A 140 -5.99 -17.23 -13.32
CA SER A 140 -6.85 -16.51 -12.39
C SER A 140 -6.73 -15.00 -12.59
N SER A 141 -7.81 -14.30 -12.30
CA SER A 141 -7.85 -12.85 -12.22
C SER A 141 -7.65 -12.40 -10.77
N SER A 142 -7.42 -11.12 -10.53
CA SER A 142 -7.36 -10.57 -9.18
C SER A 142 -7.87 -9.13 -9.13
N ILE A 143 -8.28 -8.74 -7.93
CA ILE A 143 -8.69 -7.39 -7.61
C ILE A 143 -8.04 -6.93 -6.31
N GLU A 144 -7.63 -5.66 -6.26
CA GLU A 144 -7.49 -4.90 -5.02
C GLU A 144 -8.51 -3.77 -5.02
N VAL A 145 -9.40 -3.75 -4.03
CA VAL A 145 -10.33 -2.64 -3.79
C VAL A 145 -9.81 -1.82 -2.63
N TYR A 146 -9.49 -0.56 -2.89
CA TYR A 146 -8.99 0.40 -1.90
C TYR A 146 -10.04 1.46 -1.57
N TYR A 147 -10.35 1.60 -0.28
CA TYR A 147 -11.21 2.64 0.27
C TYR A 147 -10.36 3.62 1.08
N GLN A 148 -10.05 4.78 0.48
CA GLN A 148 -9.15 5.76 1.08
C GLN A 148 -9.83 6.53 2.22
N CYS A 149 -9.22 6.50 3.41
CA CYS A 149 -9.79 7.10 4.63
C CYS A 149 -9.06 8.37 5.10
N GLY A 150 -8.07 8.85 4.34
CA GLY A 150 -7.37 10.11 4.60
C GLY A 150 -6.08 9.96 5.40
N LEU A 151 -5.66 11.05 6.05
CA LEU A 151 -4.36 11.15 6.72
C LEU A 151 -4.26 10.29 7.97
N GLN A 152 -3.06 9.81 8.26
CA GLN A 152 -2.73 9.13 9.51
C GLN A 152 -2.69 10.13 10.67
N GLN A 153 -3.51 9.87 11.69
CA GLN A 153 -3.58 10.57 12.98
C GLN A 153 -4.16 9.60 14.01
N THR A 154 -3.92 9.82 15.30
CA THR A 154 -4.33 8.90 16.39
C THR A 154 -5.77 8.40 16.25
N GLN A 155 -6.74 9.33 16.14
CA GLN A 155 -8.16 8.96 16.04
C GLN A 155 -8.50 8.20 14.73
N PRO A 156 -8.25 8.76 13.52
CA PRO A 156 -8.45 8.02 12.26
C PRO A 156 -7.75 6.67 12.19
N ASN A 157 -6.52 6.56 12.74
CA ASN A 157 -5.78 5.31 12.80
C ASN A 157 -6.58 4.27 13.61
N MET A 158 -7.08 4.64 14.80
CA MET A 158 -7.75 3.70 15.69
C MET A 158 -9.13 3.31 15.21
N LEU A 159 -9.88 4.23 14.60
CA LEU A 159 -11.17 3.92 14.00
C LEU A 159 -11.01 2.94 12.81
N LEU A 160 -10.03 3.18 11.95
CA LEU A 160 -9.75 2.29 10.82
C LEU A 160 -9.24 0.92 11.28
N GLU A 161 -8.31 0.86 12.24
CA GLU A 161 -7.81 -0.41 12.78
C GLU A 161 -8.91 -1.19 13.52
N MET A 162 -9.79 -0.51 14.27
CA MET A 162 -10.93 -1.18 14.92
C MET A 162 -11.92 -1.72 13.90
N PHE A 163 -12.27 -0.93 12.89
CA PHE A 163 -13.13 -1.40 11.80
C PHE A 163 -12.55 -2.64 11.14
N VAL A 164 -11.26 -2.60 10.74
CA VAL A 164 -10.56 -3.75 10.15
C VAL A 164 -10.51 -4.95 11.10
N GLN A 165 -10.28 -4.74 12.40
CA GLN A 165 -10.28 -5.81 13.40
C GLN A 165 -11.65 -6.50 13.52
N ILE A 166 -12.74 -5.76 13.36
CA ILE A 166 -14.11 -6.30 13.41
C ILE A 166 -14.40 -7.11 12.15
N ILE A 167 -14.07 -6.59 10.97
CA ILE A 167 -14.44 -7.22 9.69
C ILE A 167 -13.46 -8.30 9.21
N ALA A 168 -12.28 -8.44 9.83
CA ALA A 168 -11.23 -9.34 9.34
C ALA A 168 -11.68 -10.80 9.25
N GLU A 169 -12.30 -11.33 10.31
CA GLU A 169 -12.80 -12.72 10.33
C GLU A 169 -14.04 -12.89 9.44
N PRO A 170 -15.07 -12.02 9.51
CA PRO A 170 -16.22 -12.08 8.59
C PRO A 170 -15.82 -11.99 7.12
N CYS A 171 -14.85 -11.13 6.77
CA CYS A 171 -14.36 -10.99 5.40
C CYS A 171 -13.76 -12.29 4.88
N PHE A 172 -12.97 -12.97 5.71
CA PHE A 172 -12.40 -14.25 5.34
C PHE A 172 -13.49 -15.32 5.27
N ASP A 173 -14.31 -15.47 6.32
CA ASP A 173 -15.36 -16.49 6.34
C ASP A 173 -16.34 -16.36 5.17
N ILE A 174 -16.84 -15.15 4.89
CA ILE A 174 -17.82 -14.93 3.82
C ILE A 174 -17.17 -15.11 2.45
N LEU A 175 -16.11 -14.35 2.14
CA LEU A 175 -15.56 -14.31 0.77
C LEU A 175 -14.69 -15.53 0.45
N ARG A 176 -14.04 -16.14 1.45
CA ARG A 176 -13.19 -17.33 1.28
C ARG A 176 -13.92 -18.63 1.57
N THR A 177 -14.55 -18.76 2.74
CA THR A 177 -15.08 -20.06 3.21
C THR A 177 -16.44 -20.35 2.59
N LYS A 178 -17.36 -19.38 2.61
CA LYS A 178 -18.75 -19.54 2.15
C LYS A 178 -18.89 -19.35 0.65
N GLU A 179 -18.42 -18.22 0.12
CA GLU A 179 -18.55 -17.87 -1.30
C GLU A 179 -17.42 -18.42 -2.17
N GLN A 180 -16.36 -18.98 -1.56
CA GLN A 180 -15.27 -19.68 -2.23
C GLN A 180 -14.62 -18.89 -3.38
N LEU A 181 -14.52 -17.56 -3.25
CA LEU A 181 -14.09 -16.70 -4.36
C LEU A 181 -12.64 -16.95 -4.80
N GLY A 182 -11.79 -17.50 -3.93
CA GLY A 182 -10.46 -17.98 -4.32
C GLY A 182 -9.53 -18.13 -3.12
N TYR A 183 -8.36 -18.71 -3.31
CA TYR A 183 -7.44 -19.03 -2.20
C TYR A 183 -6.96 -17.80 -1.42
N ILE A 184 -6.69 -16.74 -2.16
CA ILE A 184 -6.17 -15.49 -1.63
C ILE A 184 -7.36 -14.57 -1.40
N VAL A 185 -7.72 -14.39 -0.14
CA VAL A 185 -8.67 -13.38 0.32
C VAL A 185 -8.03 -12.69 1.51
N PHE A 186 -7.83 -11.38 1.38
CA PHE A 186 -7.20 -10.57 2.41
C PHE A 186 -7.96 -9.26 2.58
N SER A 187 -8.19 -8.86 3.84
CA SER A 187 -8.58 -7.49 4.18
C SER A 187 -7.62 -6.90 5.20
N GLY A 188 -7.40 -5.59 5.12
CA GLY A 188 -6.48 -4.94 6.04
C GLY A 188 -6.34 -3.44 5.82
N VAL A 189 -5.52 -2.83 6.67
CA VAL A 189 -5.13 -1.42 6.51
C VAL A 189 -4.03 -1.31 5.46
N ARG A 190 -4.22 -0.43 4.48
CA ARG A 190 -3.16 0.08 3.60
C ARG A 190 -2.63 1.40 4.17
N ARG A 191 -1.31 1.55 4.30
CA ARG A 191 -0.64 2.80 4.67
C ARG A 191 0.44 3.13 3.65
N SER A 192 0.40 4.32 3.08
CA SER A 192 1.42 4.81 2.16
C SER A 192 1.46 6.33 2.17
N ASN A 193 2.66 6.91 2.10
CA ASN A 193 2.91 8.36 2.07
C ASN A 193 2.12 9.18 3.12
N GLY A 194 1.86 8.60 4.30
CA GLY A 194 1.12 9.25 5.39
C GLY A 194 -0.41 9.21 5.28
N VAL A 195 -0.95 8.58 4.25
CA VAL A 195 -2.37 8.33 4.02
C VAL A 195 -2.67 6.87 4.33
N GLN A 196 -3.94 6.57 4.60
CA GLN A 196 -4.40 5.21 4.91
C GLN A 196 -5.79 4.92 4.39
N GLY A 197 -6.16 3.64 4.39
CA GLY A 197 -7.51 3.20 4.08
C GLY A 197 -7.68 1.69 4.22
N LEU A 198 -8.90 1.22 4.03
CA LEU A 198 -9.20 -0.21 3.95
C LEU A 198 -8.78 -0.73 2.58
N ARG A 199 -8.17 -1.91 2.52
CA ARG A 199 -8.01 -2.66 1.28
C ARG A 199 -8.58 -4.07 1.39
N VAL A 200 -9.13 -4.56 0.29
CA VAL A 200 -9.55 -5.95 0.11
C VAL A 200 -8.86 -6.49 -1.14
N ILE A 201 -8.14 -7.60 -1.02
CA ILE A 201 -7.40 -8.24 -2.11
C ILE A 201 -7.94 -9.65 -2.30
N ILE A 202 -8.35 -9.97 -3.52
CA ILE A 202 -8.87 -11.30 -3.87
C ILE A 202 -8.23 -11.76 -5.17
N GLN A 203 -7.74 -12.99 -5.21
CA GLN A 203 -7.38 -13.68 -6.46
C GLN A 203 -8.39 -14.79 -6.71
N SER A 204 -9.01 -14.78 -7.89
CA SER A 204 -10.21 -15.57 -8.20
C SER A 204 -10.17 -16.10 -9.63
N ASP A 205 -10.85 -17.21 -9.88
CA ASP A 205 -11.15 -17.68 -11.24
C ASP A 205 -12.39 -16.98 -11.84
N ARG A 206 -13.12 -16.18 -11.04
CA ARG A 206 -14.24 -15.35 -11.50
C ARG A 206 -13.74 -14.00 -12.03
N SER A 207 -14.60 -13.28 -12.76
CA SER A 207 -14.29 -11.94 -13.26
C SER A 207 -14.09 -10.94 -12.10
N PRO A 208 -13.16 -9.97 -12.22
CA PRO A 208 -12.99 -8.93 -11.20
C PRO A 208 -14.27 -8.15 -10.90
N GLU A 209 -15.13 -7.93 -11.89
CA GLU A 209 -16.42 -7.27 -11.73
C GLU A 209 -17.38 -8.06 -10.83
N TYR A 210 -17.43 -9.39 -11.00
CA TYR A 210 -18.21 -10.26 -10.12
C TYR A 210 -17.66 -10.20 -8.70
N VAL A 211 -16.34 -10.35 -8.54
CA VAL A 211 -15.69 -10.34 -7.23
C VAL A 211 -15.91 -9.00 -6.52
N GLU A 212 -15.84 -7.87 -7.25
CA GLU A 212 -16.12 -6.56 -6.68
C GLU A 212 -17.56 -6.43 -6.15
N LYS A 213 -18.55 -6.96 -6.90
CA LYS A 213 -19.95 -7.01 -6.43
C LYS A 213 -20.09 -7.82 -5.14
N ARG A 214 -19.31 -8.89 -4.97
CA ARG A 214 -19.29 -9.69 -3.74
C ARG A 214 -18.62 -8.96 -2.57
N VAL A 215 -17.52 -8.24 -2.83
CA VAL A 215 -16.89 -7.35 -1.83
C VAL A 215 -17.87 -6.29 -1.35
N GLU A 216 -18.64 -5.69 -2.27
CA GLU A 216 -19.64 -4.68 -1.94
C GLU A 216 -20.85 -5.27 -1.20
N ALA A 217 -21.32 -6.46 -1.57
CA ALA A 217 -22.34 -7.19 -0.82
C ALA A 217 -21.90 -7.51 0.61
N PHE A 218 -20.65 -7.94 0.77
CA PHE A 218 -20.03 -8.17 2.07
C PHE A 218 -20.00 -6.87 2.90
N LEU A 219 -19.46 -5.77 2.37
CA LEU A 219 -19.42 -4.50 3.08
C LEU A 219 -20.81 -3.97 3.42
N ASN A 220 -21.80 -4.17 2.54
CA ASN A 220 -23.18 -3.80 2.82
C ASN A 220 -23.76 -4.58 4.01
N SER A 221 -23.45 -5.89 4.12
CA SER A 221 -23.85 -6.69 5.29
C SER A 221 -23.17 -6.27 6.60
N MET A 222 -22.07 -5.51 6.53
CA MET A 222 -21.40 -5.00 7.74
C MET A 222 -22.21 -3.90 8.44
N ASP A 223 -23.20 -3.29 7.79
CA ASP A 223 -24.09 -2.31 8.41
C ASP A 223 -24.86 -2.95 9.57
N ASP A 224 -25.65 -3.99 9.27
CA ASP A 224 -26.40 -4.75 10.26
C ASP A 224 -25.46 -5.48 11.23
N TYR A 225 -24.37 -6.08 10.74
CA TYR A 225 -23.41 -6.80 11.58
C TYR A 225 -22.82 -5.90 12.69
N ILE A 226 -22.38 -4.68 12.37
CA ILE A 226 -21.80 -3.76 13.36
C ILE A 226 -22.89 -3.20 14.27
N LYS A 227 -24.07 -2.91 13.72
CA LYS A 227 -25.21 -2.37 14.48
C LYS A 227 -25.70 -3.36 15.54
N ASP A 228 -25.89 -4.61 15.15
CA ASP A 228 -26.44 -5.68 15.97
C ASP A 228 -25.40 -6.37 16.87
N MET A 229 -24.10 -6.11 16.64
CA MET A 229 -23.02 -6.58 17.51
C MET A 229 -23.24 -6.11 18.94
N THR A 230 -23.17 -7.05 19.89
CA THR A 230 -23.30 -6.73 21.32
C THR A 230 -22.06 -6.01 21.84
N ASP A 231 -22.21 -5.28 22.94
CA ASP A 231 -21.10 -4.58 23.57
C ASP A 231 -20.02 -5.55 24.05
N GLU A 232 -20.38 -6.76 24.48
CA GLU A 232 -19.42 -7.80 24.87
C GLU A 232 -18.56 -8.26 23.68
N ALA A 233 -19.17 -8.46 22.51
CA ALA A 233 -18.48 -8.82 21.29
C ALA A 233 -17.55 -7.68 20.84
N PHE A 234 -18.01 -6.43 20.86
CA PHE A 234 -17.18 -5.26 20.58
C PHE A 234 -15.98 -5.17 21.53
N GLN A 235 -16.20 -5.34 22.83
CA GLN A 235 -15.13 -5.34 23.84
C GLN A 235 -14.12 -6.46 23.62
N LYS A 236 -14.53 -7.61 23.06
CA LYS A 236 -13.59 -8.68 22.67
C LYS A 236 -12.68 -8.24 21.52
N HIS A 237 -13.21 -7.58 20.48
CA HIS A 237 -12.40 -7.00 19.40
C HIS A 237 -11.44 -5.92 19.93
N LEU A 238 -11.94 -5.03 20.79
CA LEU A 238 -11.13 -3.99 21.42
C LEU A 238 -9.98 -4.57 22.22
N LYS A 239 -10.25 -5.53 23.11
CA LYS A 239 -9.21 -6.21 23.92
C LYS A 239 -8.19 -6.93 23.04
N ALA A 240 -8.65 -7.59 21.97
CA ALA A 240 -7.76 -8.25 21.02
C ALA A 240 -6.84 -7.25 20.32
N LEU A 241 -7.36 -6.11 19.85
CA LEU A 241 -6.55 -5.08 19.20
C LEU A 241 -5.58 -4.42 20.19
N VAL A 242 -6.02 -4.08 21.40
CA VAL A 242 -5.14 -3.55 22.47
C VAL A 242 -4.00 -4.52 22.75
N SER A 243 -4.29 -5.82 22.87
CA SER A 243 -3.27 -6.85 23.11
C SER A 243 -2.28 -6.95 21.96
N LYS A 244 -2.76 -6.94 20.72
CA LYS A 244 -1.93 -6.96 19.51
C LYS A 244 -1.01 -5.74 19.42
N ARG A 245 -1.52 -4.56 19.76
CA ARG A 245 -0.78 -3.29 19.72
C ARG A 245 0.27 -3.19 20.82
N MET A 246 -0.04 -3.70 22.01
CA MET A 246 0.89 -3.70 23.15
C MET A 246 1.88 -4.88 23.16
N GLU A 247 1.81 -5.80 22.19
CA GLU A 247 2.77 -6.92 22.11
C GLU A 247 4.19 -6.35 22.00
N LYS A 248 5.06 -6.70 22.95
CA LYS A 248 6.45 -6.23 22.96
C LYS A 248 7.27 -6.99 21.91
N PRO A 249 8.20 -6.34 21.19
CA PRO A 249 9.10 -7.04 20.30
C PRO A 249 9.90 -8.13 21.03
N LYS A 250 9.87 -9.35 20.48
CA LYS A 250 10.58 -10.51 21.05
C LYS A 250 12.09 -10.51 20.76
N LYS A 251 12.53 -9.65 19.84
CA LYS A 251 13.92 -9.54 19.38
C LYS A 251 14.29 -8.08 19.22
N ILE A 252 15.58 -7.78 19.40
CA ILE A 252 16.17 -6.45 19.17
C ILE A 252 15.82 -5.90 17.77
N SER A 253 15.84 -6.75 16.74
CA SER A 253 15.48 -6.37 15.38
C SER A 253 14.03 -5.91 15.26
N GLY A 254 13.11 -6.49 16.03
CA GLY A 254 11.71 -6.06 16.06
C GLY A 254 11.54 -4.66 16.63
N GLN A 255 12.26 -4.33 17.71
CA GLN A 255 12.25 -2.98 18.27
C GLN A 255 12.94 -1.98 17.33
N ASN A 256 14.06 -2.38 16.71
CA ASN A 256 14.75 -1.57 15.70
C ASN A 256 13.83 -1.21 14.54
N SER A 257 13.10 -2.19 13.99
CA SER A 257 12.15 -1.95 12.90
C SER A 257 11.00 -1.01 13.27
N ARG A 258 10.54 -1.03 14.53
CA ARG A 258 9.53 -0.07 15.01
C ARG A 258 10.04 1.36 14.99
N TYR A 259 11.19 1.61 15.60
CA TYR A 259 11.82 2.94 15.58
C TYR A 259 12.17 3.38 14.15
N TRP A 260 12.69 2.48 13.34
CA TRP A 260 13.03 2.79 11.95
C TRP A 260 11.81 3.14 11.12
N SER A 261 10.65 2.52 11.39
CA SER A 261 9.39 2.88 10.71
C SER A 261 8.93 4.30 11.07
N GLU A 262 9.08 4.72 12.33
CA GLU A 262 8.75 6.10 12.75
C GLU A 262 9.69 7.13 12.10
N ILE A 263 10.96 6.78 11.92
CA ILE A 263 11.98 7.60 11.25
C ILE A 263 11.71 7.69 9.75
N LEU A 264 11.57 6.57 9.05
CA LEU A 264 11.30 6.52 7.60
C LEU A 264 9.98 7.22 7.24
N SER A 265 8.97 7.08 8.10
CA SER A 265 7.69 7.77 7.92
C SER A 265 7.71 9.23 8.38
N GLN A 266 8.83 9.71 8.92
CA GLN A 266 9.02 11.04 9.53
C GLN A 266 7.91 11.45 10.50
N GLN A 267 7.26 10.48 11.12
CA GLN A 267 6.26 10.74 12.15
C GLN A 267 6.90 10.81 13.54
N TYR A 268 8.02 10.11 13.77
CA TYR A 268 8.80 10.16 15.01
C TYR A 268 7.97 9.97 16.29
N ASN A 269 6.86 9.22 16.23
CA ASN A 269 6.06 8.92 17.40
C ASN A 269 6.55 7.61 18.02
N PHE A 270 7.67 7.68 18.76
CA PHE A 270 8.29 6.50 19.34
C PHE A 270 7.48 5.85 20.48
N ASP A 271 6.46 6.54 20.99
CA ASP A 271 5.52 6.03 22.00
C ASP A 271 4.11 5.81 21.41
N ARG A 272 4.04 5.60 20.09
CA ARG A 272 2.78 5.47 19.35
C ARG A 272 1.87 4.42 19.96
N GLU A 273 2.40 3.25 20.31
CA GLU A 273 1.59 2.17 20.86
C GLU A 273 0.86 2.58 22.12
N THR A 274 1.51 3.29 23.04
CA THR A 274 0.89 3.79 24.26
C THR A 274 -0.20 4.82 23.93
N VAL A 275 0.16 5.86 23.17
CA VAL A 275 -0.75 6.96 22.81
C VAL A 275 -2.00 6.46 22.08
N GLU A 276 -1.80 5.60 21.08
CA GLU A 276 -2.90 5.07 20.28
C GLU A 276 -3.74 4.04 21.06
N VAL A 277 -3.15 3.25 21.98
CA VAL A 277 -3.90 2.33 22.85
C VAL A 277 -4.72 3.08 23.91
N GLU A 278 -4.21 4.18 24.44
CA GLU A 278 -4.97 5.04 25.36
C GLU A 278 -6.22 5.61 24.68
N PHE A 279 -6.08 6.12 23.45
CA PHE A 279 -7.23 6.54 22.64
C PHE A 279 -8.14 5.36 22.29
N LEU A 280 -7.58 4.22 21.91
CA LEU A 280 -8.34 3.04 21.52
C LEU A 280 -9.30 2.56 22.62
N LYS A 281 -8.88 2.67 23.90
CA LYS A 281 -9.73 2.32 25.06
C LYS A 281 -10.95 3.23 25.22
N THR A 282 -10.95 4.42 24.62
CA THR A 282 -12.10 5.34 24.66
C THR A 282 -13.05 5.17 23.48
N VAL A 283 -12.68 4.37 22.47
CA VAL A 283 -13.50 4.13 21.28
C VAL A 283 -14.73 3.30 21.62
N LYS A 284 -15.89 3.75 21.14
CA LYS A 284 -17.18 3.08 21.28
C LYS A 284 -17.62 2.44 19.96
N LYS A 285 -18.61 1.54 20.04
CA LYS A 285 -19.19 0.88 18.87
C LYS A 285 -19.77 1.90 17.89
N GLU A 286 -20.42 2.94 18.40
CA GLU A 286 -21.04 4.02 17.63
C GLU A 286 -20.01 4.84 16.85
N ASP A 287 -18.80 5.03 17.40
CA ASP A 287 -17.73 5.76 16.71
C ASP A 287 -17.26 4.98 15.46
N VAL A 288 -17.12 3.66 15.59
CA VAL A 288 -16.72 2.79 14.48
C VAL A 288 -17.83 2.66 13.45
N PHE A 289 -19.09 2.57 13.89
CA PHE A 289 -20.25 2.54 13.00
C PHE A 289 -20.36 3.86 12.21
N SER A 290 -20.22 5.01 12.87
CA SER A 290 -20.22 6.33 12.21
C SER A 290 -19.08 6.44 11.20
N PHE A 291 -17.87 6.00 11.57
CA PHE A 291 -16.74 5.93 10.64
C PHE A 291 -17.05 5.09 9.40
N PHE A 292 -17.67 3.90 9.57
CA PHE A 292 -18.09 3.06 8.47
C PHE A 292 -19.10 3.77 7.55
N LYS A 293 -20.14 4.37 8.13
CA LYS A 293 -21.19 5.11 7.39
C LYS A 293 -20.67 6.35 6.68
N ASP A 294 -19.63 6.98 7.19
CA ASP A 294 -19.05 8.20 6.60
C ASP A 294 -18.03 7.91 5.49
N ARG A 295 -17.29 6.79 5.58
CA ARG A 295 -16.08 6.56 4.77
C ARG A 295 -16.12 5.33 3.87
N ILE A 296 -16.86 4.28 4.24
CA ILE A 296 -16.74 2.95 3.62
C ILE A 296 -18.06 2.48 3.01
N ALA A 297 -19.18 2.70 3.69
CA ALA A 297 -20.49 2.22 3.28
C ALA A 297 -20.86 2.70 1.86
N VAL A 298 -21.69 1.94 1.17
CA VAL A 298 -22.28 2.38 -0.11
C VAL A 298 -23.10 3.65 0.15
N GLY A 299 -22.92 4.67 -0.69
CA GLY A 299 -23.57 5.98 -0.52
C GLY A 299 -22.97 6.86 0.58
N ALA A 300 -21.88 6.44 1.24
CA ALA A 300 -21.21 7.25 2.26
C ALA A 300 -20.71 8.59 1.67
N PRO A 301 -20.91 9.72 2.36
CA PRO A 301 -20.61 11.05 1.82
C PRO A 301 -19.13 11.26 1.49
N TYR A 302 -18.23 10.61 2.23
CA TYR A 302 -16.78 10.73 2.03
C TYR A 302 -16.17 9.42 1.50
N ARG A 303 -16.96 8.61 0.80
CA ARG A 303 -16.49 7.37 0.18
C ARG A 303 -15.47 7.69 -0.92
N LYS A 304 -14.33 7.02 -0.90
CA LYS A 304 -13.25 7.19 -1.88
C LYS A 304 -12.76 5.83 -2.33
N LYS A 305 -13.29 5.32 -3.43
CA LYS A 305 -13.03 3.96 -3.88
C LYS A 305 -12.13 3.95 -5.10
N PHE A 306 -11.16 3.05 -5.10
CA PHE A 306 -10.36 2.73 -6.28
C PHE A 306 -10.14 1.22 -6.36
N SER A 307 -10.57 0.61 -7.44
CA SER A 307 -10.34 -0.79 -7.76
C SER A 307 -9.26 -0.96 -8.82
N ILE A 308 -8.35 -1.90 -8.60
CA ILE A 308 -7.44 -2.40 -9.63
C ILE A 308 -7.89 -3.79 -10.05
N HIS A 309 -8.24 -3.98 -11.31
CA HIS A 309 -8.68 -5.24 -11.90
C HIS A 309 -7.56 -5.82 -12.75
N VAL A 310 -7.01 -6.96 -12.34
CA VAL A 310 -6.03 -7.72 -13.13
C VAL A 310 -6.74 -8.92 -13.73
N VAL A 311 -7.01 -8.86 -15.03
CA VAL A 311 -7.78 -9.87 -15.76
C VAL A 311 -6.84 -10.90 -16.37
N SER A 312 -7.13 -12.20 -16.19
CA SER A 312 -6.41 -13.25 -16.91
C SER A 312 -6.73 -13.21 -18.41
N SER A 313 -5.71 -13.24 -19.26
CA SER A 313 -5.90 -13.40 -20.71
C SER A 313 -5.65 -14.83 -21.20
N VAL A 314 -5.28 -15.78 -20.33
CA VAL A 314 -4.84 -17.13 -20.73
C VAL A 314 -5.97 -17.95 -21.38
N ASN A 315 -7.23 -17.61 -21.08
CA ASN A 315 -8.40 -18.28 -21.65
C ASN A 315 -9.10 -17.45 -22.74
N GLY A 316 -8.74 -16.18 -22.92
CA GLY A 316 -9.43 -15.23 -23.83
C GLY A 316 -9.03 -15.33 -25.31
N GLU A 317 -8.01 -16.14 -25.65
CA GLU A 317 -7.61 -16.36 -27.05
C GLU A 317 -8.35 -17.54 -27.71
N LYS A 318 -9.22 -18.27 -27.00
CA LYS A 318 -10.01 -19.38 -27.57
C LYS A 318 -11.40 -18.98 -28.09
N GLU A 319 -11.83 -17.73 -27.94
CA GLU A 319 -13.21 -17.31 -28.31
C GLU A 319 -13.29 -16.14 -29.31
N LEU A 320 -12.24 -15.88 -30.09
CA LEU A 320 -12.26 -14.84 -31.15
C LEU A 320 -12.19 -15.39 -32.58
N THR A 321 -12.50 -16.66 -32.78
CA THR A 321 -12.81 -17.21 -34.11
C THR A 321 -14.17 -17.90 -34.07
N GLU A 322 -15.23 -17.11 -34.25
CA GLU A 322 -16.48 -17.43 -34.97
C GLU A 322 -17.58 -16.43 -34.56
N THR A 323 -17.55 -15.25 -35.16
CA THR A 323 -18.72 -14.37 -35.24
C THR A 323 -19.68 -14.88 -36.30
N ASN A 324 -20.82 -15.43 -35.85
CA ASN A 324 -22.16 -15.08 -36.34
C ASN A 324 -23.21 -15.89 -35.58
N GLY A 325 -23.87 -15.23 -34.62
CA GLY A 325 -25.03 -15.78 -33.94
C GLY A 325 -25.24 -15.10 -32.61
N GLU A 326 -26.30 -14.29 -32.51
CA GLU A 326 -26.82 -13.77 -31.25
C GLU A 326 -26.86 -14.87 -30.18
N LYS A 327 -26.02 -14.73 -29.15
CA LYS A 327 -26.23 -15.42 -27.89
C LYS A 327 -26.05 -14.40 -26.77
N GLN A 328 -27.17 -14.06 -26.15
CA GLN A 328 -27.20 -13.70 -24.75
C GLN A 328 -26.41 -14.78 -23.99
N THR A 329 -25.24 -14.43 -23.49
CA THR A 329 -24.56 -15.20 -22.47
C THR A 329 -25.35 -15.02 -21.18
N THR A 330 -26.41 -15.82 -21.04
CA THR A 330 -26.86 -16.27 -19.73
C THR A 330 -25.69 -16.99 -19.09
N GLU A 331 -24.93 -16.29 -18.24
CA GLU A 331 -24.11 -16.94 -17.23
C GLU A 331 -25.05 -17.88 -16.47
N THR A 332 -24.78 -19.18 -16.56
CA THR A 332 -25.46 -20.20 -15.78
C THR A 332 -25.22 -19.91 -14.31
N THR A 333 -26.20 -19.24 -13.69
CA THR A 333 -26.38 -19.12 -12.25
C THR A 333 -26.76 -20.49 -11.69
N GLU A 334 -25.76 -21.34 -11.51
CA GLU A 334 -25.84 -22.48 -10.60
C GLU A 334 -24.98 -22.18 -9.36
N ASP A 335 -25.31 -21.09 -8.65
CA ASP A 335 -24.90 -20.92 -7.25
C ASP A 335 -26.18 -21.07 -6.40
N GLY A 336 -26.34 -22.26 -5.82
CA GLY A 336 -27.47 -22.59 -4.95
C GLY A 336 -27.51 -21.73 -3.69
N ASN A 337 -28.66 -21.09 -3.46
CA ASN A 337 -29.22 -20.56 -2.21
C ASN A 337 -28.25 -20.00 -1.14
N ASN A 338 -28.32 -18.66 -0.94
CA ASN A 338 -27.80 -17.83 0.18
C ASN A 338 -26.57 -16.93 -0.08
N LEU A 339 -26.41 -16.38 -1.28
CA LEU A 339 -25.49 -15.25 -1.48
C LEU A 339 -26.07 -13.97 -0.85
N LEU A 340 -25.21 -13.17 -0.20
CA LEU A 340 -25.58 -11.83 0.27
C LEU A 340 -26.06 -10.95 -0.90
N PRO A 341 -27.12 -10.14 -0.73
CA PRO A 341 -27.61 -9.26 -1.78
C PRO A 341 -26.56 -8.19 -2.11
N SER A 342 -26.27 -7.99 -3.39
CA SER A 342 -25.39 -6.92 -3.84
C SER A 342 -26.15 -5.60 -3.89
N PRO A 343 -25.60 -4.51 -3.34
CA PRO A 343 -26.20 -3.19 -3.46
C PRO A 343 -26.12 -2.68 -4.90
N GLU A 344 -26.98 -1.73 -5.27
CA GLU A 344 -26.82 -0.98 -6.52
C GLU A 344 -25.57 -0.10 -6.45
N LEU A 345 -24.71 -0.21 -7.46
CA LEU A 345 -23.46 0.54 -7.54
C LEU A 345 -23.51 1.50 -8.72
N SER A 346 -23.11 2.75 -8.51
CA SER A 346 -22.87 3.67 -9.60
C SER A 346 -21.71 3.18 -10.48
N PRO A 347 -21.77 3.32 -11.81
CA PRO A 347 -20.67 2.96 -12.69
C PRO A 347 -19.36 3.68 -12.28
N PRO A 348 -18.22 2.98 -12.16
CA PRO A 348 -16.95 3.61 -11.84
C PRO A 348 -16.40 4.39 -13.03
N MET A 349 -15.58 5.40 -12.74
CA MET A 349 -14.78 6.10 -13.74
C MET A 349 -13.57 5.23 -14.12
N VAL A 350 -13.46 4.89 -15.40
CA VAL A 350 -12.36 4.07 -15.92
C VAL A 350 -11.11 4.93 -16.09
N VAL A 351 -10.01 4.52 -15.46
CA VAL A 351 -8.69 5.12 -15.60
C VAL A 351 -7.98 4.48 -16.78
N THR A 352 -7.82 5.24 -17.87
CA THR A 352 -7.16 4.77 -19.11
C THR A 352 -5.69 5.19 -19.21
N SER A 353 -5.29 6.23 -18.48
CA SER A 353 -3.92 6.75 -18.46
C SER A 353 -3.51 7.12 -17.04
N VAL A 354 -2.41 6.51 -16.56
CA VAL A 354 -1.83 6.80 -15.24
C VAL A 354 -1.45 8.27 -15.12
N ALA A 355 -0.86 8.85 -16.18
CA ALA A 355 -0.39 10.24 -16.17
C ALA A 355 -1.54 11.25 -16.11
N GLU A 356 -2.60 11.03 -16.90
CA GLU A 356 -3.78 11.91 -16.90
C GLU A 356 -4.54 11.81 -15.59
N PHE A 357 -4.76 10.59 -15.09
CA PHE A 357 -5.38 10.38 -13.79
C PHE A 357 -4.63 11.10 -12.68
N LYS A 358 -3.30 11.01 -12.65
CA LYS A 358 -2.50 11.72 -11.64
C LYS A 358 -2.57 13.23 -11.77
N ARG A 359 -2.58 13.76 -12.99
CA ARG A 359 -2.65 15.20 -13.26
C ARG A 359 -3.93 15.83 -12.73
N ASP A 360 -5.04 15.09 -12.78
CA ASP A 360 -6.36 15.62 -12.46
C ASP A 360 -6.72 15.45 -10.96
N MET A 361 -5.84 14.84 -10.16
CA MET A 361 -6.06 14.57 -8.74
C MET A 361 -5.33 15.56 -7.83
N GLY A 362 -5.95 15.84 -6.67
CA GLY A 362 -5.25 16.52 -5.57
C GLY A 362 -4.17 15.62 -4.96
N LEU A 363 -3.28 16.20 -4.15
CA LEU A 363 -2.30 15.48 -3.34
C LEU A 363 -2.53 15.77 -1.86
N TYR A 364 -2.55 14.74 -1.03
CA TYR A 364 -2.63 14.94 0.42
C TYR A 364 -1.40 15.69 0.95
N PRO A 365 -1.54 16.48 2.03
CA PRO A 365 -0.38 16.95 2.77
C PRO A 365 0.34 15.77 3.43
N LEU A 366 1.60 16.00 3.84
CA LEU A 366 2.35 15.02 4.61
C LEU A 366 1.97 15.12 6.11
N PRO A 367 1.96 14.01 6.86
CA PRO A 367 1.82 14.03 8.31
C PRO A 367 2.88 14.92 8.95
N ARG A 368 2.51 15.59 10.04
CA ARG A 368 3.47 16.38 10.82
C ARG A 368 4.29 15.46 11.72
N PRO A 369 5.60 15.72 11.88
CA PRO A 369 6.39 15.08 12.93
C PRO A 369 5.76 15.24 14.31
N TYR A 370 5.78 14.17 15.11
CA TYR A 370 5.28 14.17 16.49
C TYR A 370 6.19 14.95 17.43
N ILE A 371 7.49 15.00 17.11
CA ILE A 371 8.50 15.78 17.84
C ILE A 371 8.92 17.01 17.04
N ASP A 372 9.37 18.04 17.75
CA ASP A 372 9.94 19.24 17.14
C ASP A 372 11.36 18.97 16.63
N LEU A 373 11.48 18.83 15.32
CA LEU A 373 12.75 18.59 14.64
C LEU A 373 13.67 19.81 14.61
N GLN A 374 13.20 21.03 14.90
CA GLN A 374 14.08 22.21 14.96
C GLN A 374 15.05 22.13 16.14
N LYS A 375 14.69 21.37 17.18
CA LYS A 375 15.57 21.09 18.33
C LYS A 375 16.59 19.99 18.04
N ALA A 376 16.40 19.21 16.97
CA ALA A 376 17.37 18.22 16.53
C ALA A 376 18.51 18.94 15.79
N ARG A 377 19.70 18.99 16.41
CA ARG A 377 20.88 19.58 15.77
C ARG A 377 21.28 18.71 14.58
N SER A 378 21.04 19.19 13.36
CA SER A 378 21.64 18.61 12.16
C SER A 378 23.12 18.98 12.13
N LYS A 379 23.98 17.96 12.14
CA LYS A 379 25.36 18.06 11.67
C LYS A 379 25.43 17.40 10.30
N LEU A 380 26.40 17.82 9.51
CA LEU A 380 26.79 17.22 8.24
C LEU A 380 28.31 17.21 8.18
#